data_AF-A0A7R8WWI8-F1
#
_entry.id   AF-A0A7R8WWI8-F1
#
_cell.length_a   1.000
_cell.length_b   1.000
_cell.length_c   1.000
_cell.angle_alpha   90.00
_cell.angle_beta   90.00
_cell.angle_gamma   90.00
#
_symmetry.space_group_name_H-M   'P 1'
#
loop_
_entity.id
_entity.type
_entity.pdbx_description
1 polymer ?
#
loop_
_entity_poly.entity_id
_entity_poly.type
_entity_poly.pdbx_seq_one_letter_code
_entity_poly.pdbx_strand_id
1 'polypeptide(L)'
;MDPEERKTTGAALNVLKDEIAALISTQERALKTQELEQRLATETIDVSLPIRPESKGKIHPISQTMEELTAIFSSMGFKVAEGPDIEDDWHNFTALNFPPGHPAREMHDTFYLPDDPDEQGEAAKKLLRTHTSTVQIRAMQEQGLPIKIVVMGRTYRSDYDITHTPMFHQCEGLYIDKNINMGHLKGCLMDFVRAYFEVDDLPV
;
A
#
# COMPACT_ATOMS: atom_id res chain seq x y z
N MET A 1 -55.23 45.13 61.46
CA MET A 1 -55.36 45.81 60.16
C MET A 1 -56.80 45.68 59.73
N ASP A 2 -57.42 46.82 59.51
CA ASP A 2 -58.75 46.94 58.90
C ASP A 2 -58.70 46.34 57.46
N PRO A 3 -59.75 45.68 56.93
CA PRO A 3 -59.82 45.16 55.56
C PRO A 3 -59.23 46.06 54.45
N GLU A 4 -59.43 47.37 54.49
CA GLU A 4 -58.88 48.31 53.50
C GLU A 4 -57.36 48.54 53.65
N GLU A 5 -56.84 48.61 54.88
CA GLU A 5 -55.39 48.63 55.14
C GLU A 5 -54.72 47.33 54.68
N ARG A 6 -55.39 46.19 54.85
CA ARG A 6 -54.88 44.88 54.40
C ARG A 6 -54.71 44.81 52.89
N LYS A 7 -55.64 45.42 52.14
CA LYS A 7 -55.65 45.42 50.67
C LYS A 7 -54.52 46.27 50.10
N THR A 8 -54.34 47.48 50.63
CA THR A 8 -53.28 48.42 50.23
C THR A 8 -51.89 47.90 50.63
N THR A 9 -51.74 47.41 51.87
CA THR A 9 -50.47 46.84 52.36
C THR A 9 -50.12 45.55 51.62
N GLY A 10 -51.10 44.69 51.30
CA GLY A 10 -50.87 43.46 50.54
C GLY A 10 -50.40 43.71 49.10
N ALA A 11 -50.97 44.74 48.44
CA ALA A 11 -50.52 45.14 47.11
C ALA A 11 -49.07 45.67 47.13
N ALA A 12 -48.73 46.53 48.10
CA ALA A 12 -47.37 47.03 48.28
C ALA A 12 -46.36 45.92 48.59
N LEU A 13 -46.75 44.92 49.39
CA LEU A 13 -45.91 43.76 49.70
C LEU A 13 -45.69 42.83 48.50
N ASN A 14 -46.68 42.67 47.62
CA ASN A 14 -46.51 41.88 46.39
C ASN A 14 -45.54 42.55 45.41
N VAL A 15 -45.65 43.88 45.24
CA VAL A 15 -44.70 44.65 44.42
C VAL A 15 -43.28 44.48 44.96
N LEU A 16 -43.10 44.65 46.28
CA LEU A 16 -41.79 44.47 46.93
C LEU A 16 -41.25 43.04 46.78
N LYS A 17 -42.12 42.02 46.88
CA LYS A 17 -41.75 40.62 46.68
C LYS A 17 -41.24 40.38 45.26
N ASP A 18 -41.93 40.90 44.26
CA ASP A 18 -41.56 40.73 42.85
C ASP A 18 -40.26 41.47 42.51
N GLU A 19 -40.05 42.66 43.07
CA GLU A 19 -38.78 43.39 42.96
C GLU A 19 -37.62 42.59 43.57
N ILE A 20 -37.79 42.06 44.78
CA ILE A 20 -36.77 41.23 45.45
C ILE A 20 -36.50 39.95 44.64
N ALA A 21 -37.54 39.27 44.15
CA ALA A 21 -37.39 38.07 43.33
C ALA A 21 -36.64 38.36 42.02
N ALA A 22 -36.92 39.50 41.38
CA ALA A 22 -36.21 39.94 40.17
C ALA A 22 -34.74 40.28 40.44
N LEU A 23 -34.44 40.93 41.57
CA LEU A 23 -33.07 41.22 42.00
C LEU A 23 -32.30 39.93 42.29
N ILE A 24 -32.90 38.97 43.01
CA ILE A 24 -32.30 37.66 43.27
C ILE A 24 -32.04 36.91 41.97
N SER A 25 -33.01 36.83 41.06
CA SER A 25 -32.85 36.15 39.76
C SER A 25 -31.78 36.79 38.88
N THR A 26 -31.65 38.12 38.94
CA THR A 26 -30.60 38.84 38.21
C THR A 26 -29.23 38.56 38.79
N GLN A 27 -29.09 38.61 40.12
CA GLN A 27 -27.83 38.30 40.79
C GLN A 27 -27.42 36.84 40.60
N GLU A 28 -28.38 35.90 40.67
CA GLU A 28 -28.14 34.48 40.43
C GLU A 28 -27.59 34.23 39.02
N ARG A 29 -28.19 34.85 37.99
CA ARG A 29 -27.71 34.74 36.60
C ARG A 29 -26.31 35.33 36.43
N ALA A 30 -26.04 36.48 37.06
CA ALA A 30 -24.73 37.11 37.01
C ALA A 30 -23.65 36.21 37.63
N LEU A 31 -23.91 35.64 38.81
CA LEU A 31 -22.99 34.72 39.49
C LEU A 31 -22.74 33.44 38.69
N LYS A 32 -23.78 32.84 38.10
CA LYS A 32 -23.63 31.66 37.23
C LYS A 32 -22.79 31.95 35.99
N THR A 33 -22.97 33.14 35.39
CA THR A 33 -22.20 33.56 34.22
C THR A 33 -20.74 33.76 34.59
N GLN A 34 -20.48 34.42 35.73
CA GLN A 34 -19.12 34.64 36.24
C GLN A 34 -18.40 33.32 36.55
N GLU A 35 -19.08 32.36 37.18
CA GLU A 35 -18.53 31.03 37.45
C GLU A 35 -18.19 30.29 36.14
N LEU A 36 -19.09 30.34 35.15
CA LEU A 36 -18.87 29.72 33.83
C LEU A 36 -17.66 30.35 33.11
N GLU A 37 -17.56 31.68 33.09
CA GLU A 37 -16.44 32.39 32.46
C GLU A 37 -15.10 32.05 33.14
N GLN A 38 -15.08 31.98 34.48
CA GLN A 38 -13.89 31.53 35.20
C GLN A 38 -13.50 30.10 34.81
N ARG A 39 -14.46 29.18 34.78
CA ARG A 39 -14.21 27.79 34.39
C ARG A 39 -13.65 27.71 32.97
N LEU A 40 -14.25 28.40 32.01
CA LEU A 40 -13.78 28.44 30.62
C LEU A 40 -12.35 28.98 30.51
N ALA A 41 -12.02 30.04 31.27
CA ALA A 41 -10.66 30.59 31.29
C ALA A 41 -9.64 29.62 31.89
N THR A 42 -10.01 28.86 32.93
CA THR A 42 -9.11 27.88 33.58
C THR A 42 -9.00 26.54 32.85
N GLU A 43 -10.06 26.12 32.16
CA GLU A 43 -10.13 24.84 31.41
C GLU A 43 -9.67 25.02 29.96
N THR A 44 -9.14 26.19 29.58
CA THR A 44 -8.54 26.41 28.26
C THR A 44 -7.26 25.59 28.12
N ILE A 45 -7.18 24.81 27.05
CA ILE A 45 -6.02 23.99 26.71
C ILE A 45 -5.32 24.55 25.48
N ASP A 46 -4.02 24.28 25.35
CA ASP A 46 -3.29 24.53 24.11
C ASP A 46 -3.64 23.47 23.07
N VAL A 47 -4.50 23.84 22.13
CA VAL A 47 -4.97 22.97 21.02
C VAL A 47 -3.89 22.68 19.98
N SER A 48 -2.72 23.36 20.05
CA SER A 48 -1.59 23.10 19.15
C SER A 48 -0.66 21.99 19.65
N LEU A 49 -0.84 21.54 20.89
CA LEU A 49 -0.03 20.46 21.46
C LEU A 49 -0.16 19.19 20.61
N PRO A 50 0.95 18.44 20.44
CA PRO A 50 0.92 17.19 19.72
C PRO A 50 -0.05 16.21 20.39
N ILE A 51 -0.81 15.51 19.56
CA ILE A 51 -1.66 14.42 20.04
C ILE A 51 -0.81 13.35 20.71
N ARG A 52 -1.44 12.53 21.56
CA ARG A 52 -0.77 11.34 22.09
C ARG A 52 -0.30 10.48 20.92
N PRO A 53 0.97 10.02 20.92
CA PRO A 53 1.51 9.33 19.78
C PRO A 53 0.75 8.04 19.52
N GLU A 54 0.24 7.90 18.30
CA GLU A 54 -0.30 6.66 17.75
C GLU A 54 0.61 6.19 16.62
N SER A 55 0.95 4.90 16.62
CA SER A 55 1.77 4.32 15.55
C SER A 55 0.91 4.08 14.30
N LYS A 56 1.20 4.79 13.22
CA LYS A 56 0.67 4.45 11.88
C LYS A 56 1.55 3.38 11.24
N GLY A 57 0.92 2.38 10.64
CA GLY A 57 1.61 1.40 9.80
C GLY A 57 2.24 2.05 8.57
N LYS A 58 3.27 1.41 8.00
CA LYS A 58 3.89 1.81 6.74
C LYS A 58 3.93 0.60 5.80
N ILE A 59 3.75 0.86 4.51
CA ILE A 59 3.92 -0.15 3.47
C ILE A 59 5.43 -0.30 3.18
N HIS A 60 5.88 -1.52 2.94
CA HIS A 60 7.27 -1.79 2.58
C HIS A 60 7.61 -1.13 1.22
N PRO A 61 8.78 -0.51 1.04
CA PRO A 61 9.14 0.17 -0.22
C PRO A 61 9.01 -0.73 -1.46
N ILE A 62 9.42 -1.99 -1.36
CA ILE A 62 9.26 -2.97 -2.45
C ILE A 62 7.78 -3.16 -2.84
N SER A 63 6.87 -3.23 -1.86
CA SER A 63 5.44 -3.37 -2.13
C SER A 63 4.88 -2.11 -2.80
N GLN A 64 5.34 -0.92 -2.40
CA GLN A 64 4.98 0.33 -3.08
C GLN A 64 5.44 0.31 -4.54
N THR A 65 6.70 -0.07 -4.80
CA THR A 65 7.22 -0.20 -6.16
C THR A 65 6.43 -1.22 -6.98
N MET A 66 6.11 -2.40 -6.44
CA MET A 66 5.30 -3.40 -7.17
C MET A 66 3.90 -2.90 -7.50
N GLU A 67 3.26 -2.17 -6.58
CA GLU A 67 1.93 -1.60 -6.78
C GLU A 67 1.96 -0.54 -7.90
N GLU A 68 2.99 0.32 -7.89
CA GLU A 68 3.21 1.32 -8.93
C GLU A 68 3.50 0.69 -10.30
N LEU A 69 4.41 -0.28 -10.36
CA LEU A 69 4.68 -1.06 -11.59
C LEU A 69 3.40 -1.73 -12.10
N THR A 70 2.59 -2.30 -11.20
CA THR A 70 1.32 -2.93 -11.55
C THR A 70 0.36 -1.93 -12.17
N ALA A 71 0.23 -0.74 -11.59
CA ALA A 71 -0.62 0.31 -12.13
C ALA A 71 -0.16 0.76 -13.53
N ILE A 72 1.14 0.99 -13.71
CA ILE A 72 1.73 1.42 -14.98
C ILE A 72 1.50 0.36 -16.08
N PHE A 73 1.89 -0.90 -15.83
CA PHE A 73 1.74 -1.96 -16.83
C PHE A 73 0.27 -2.33 -17.10
N SER A 74 -0.59 -2.30 -16.08
CA SER A 74 -2.03 -2.51 -16.26
C SER A 74 -2.66 -1.42 -17.14
N SER A 75 -2.23 -0.17 -17.02
CA SER A 75 -2.69 0.92 -17.89
C SER A 75 -2.31 0.71 -19.36
N MET A 76 -1.18 0.02 -19.61
CA MET A 76 -0.74 -0.42 -20.93
C MET A 76 -1.42 -1.71 -21.41
N GLY A 77 -2.34 -2.29 -20.63
CA GLY A 77 -3.10 -3.49 -20.96
C GLY A 77 -2.34 -4.81 -20.71
N PHE A 78 -1.28 -4.80 -19.92
CA PHE A 78 -0.68 -6.04 -19.40
C PHE A 78 -1.54 -6.62 -18.27
N LYS A 79 -1.62 -7.95 -18.20
CA LYS A 79 -2.23 -8.65 -17.07
C LYS A 79 -1.14 -9.07 -16.08
N VAL A 80 -1.40 -8.95 -14.79
CA VAL A 80 -0.50 -9.49 -13.77
C VAL A 80 -0.61 -11.01 -13.75
N ALA A 81 0.52 -11.69 -13.80
CA ALA A 81 0.61 -13.14 -13.64
C ALA A 81 1.58 -13.48 -12.50
N GLU A 82 1.30 -14.59 -11.83
CA GLU A 82 2.08 -15.08 -10.69
C GLU A 82 2.42 -16.55 -10.91
N GLY A 83 3.44 -17.03 -10.20
CA GLY A 83 3.81 -18.44 -10.22
C GLY A 83 4.69 -18.80 -9.02
N PRO A 84 5.00 -20.09 -8.86
CA PRO A 84 5.64 -20.61 -7.66
C PRO A 84 7.08 -20.11 -7.52
N ASP A 85 7.57 -20.10 -6.27
CA ASP A 85 8.99 -19.79 -5.97
C ASP A 85 9.90 -21.02 -6.17
N ILE A 86 9.37 -22.21 -5.90
CA ILE A 86 10.05 -23.48 -6.19
C ILE A 86 9.65 -23.91 -7.60
N GLU A 87 10.65 -24.07 -8.45
CA GLU A 87 10.50 -24.45 -9.85
C GLU A 87 11.28 -25.73 -10.16
N ASP A 88 10.99 -26.32 -11.31
CA ASP A 88 11.79 -27.41 -11.86
C ASP A 88 12.85 -26.89 -12.85
N ASP A 89 13.85 -27.72 -13.14
CA ASP A 89 14.96 -27.40 -14.05
C ASP A 89 14.46 -27.10 -15.48
N TRP A 90 13.34 -27.70 -15.90
CA TRP A 90 12.80 -27.49 -17.25
C TRP A 90 12.23 -26.07 -17.41
N HIS A 91 11.35 -25.62 -16.50
CA HIS A 91 10.75 -24.29 -16.57
C HIS A 91 11.77 -23.18 -16.31
N ASN A 92 12.71 -23.40 -15.39
CA ASN A 92 13.73 -22.40 -15.06
C ASN A 92 14.87 -22.33 -16.09
N PHE A 93 15.15 -23.39 -16.84
CA PHE A 93 16.28 -23.39 -17.77
C PHE A 93 15.95 -23.94 -19.15
N THR A 94 15.55 -25.21 -19.28
CA THR A 94 15.41 -25.87 -20.59
C THR A 94 14.46 -25.15 -21.53
N ALA A 95 13.27 -24.79 -21.04
CA ALA A 95 12.24 -24.10 -21.82
C ALA A 95 12.65 -22.69 -22.27
N LEU A 96 13.63 -22.08 -21.58
CA LEU A 96 14.19 -20.76 -21.87
C LEU A 96 15.48 -20.85 -22.69
N ASN A 97 15.73 -22.01 -23.32
CA ASN A 97 16.86 -22.25 -24.22
C ASN A 97 18.24 -22.19 -23.53
N PHE A 98 18.30 -22.53 -22.24
CA PHE A 98 19.56 -22.81 -21.56
C PHE A 98 19.80 -24.33 -21.65
N PRO A 99 20.68 -24.88 -22.50
CA PRO A 99 20.92 -26.33 -22.55
C PRO A 99 21.75 -26.84 -21.36
N PRO A 100 21.80 -28.17 -21.11
CA PRO A 100 22.73 -28.75 -20.15
C PRO A 100 24.18 -28.34 -20.44
N GLY A 101 24.91 -27.90 -19.41
CA GLY A 101 26.27 -27.37 -19.54
C GLY A 101 26.37 -25.90 -19.95
N HIS A 102 25.25 -25.18 -20.04
CA HIS A 102 25.26 -23.73 -20.20
C HIS A 102 25.78 -23.05 -18.92
N PRO A 103 26.66 -22.04 -19.00
CA PRO A 103 27.22 -21.36 -17.82
C PRO A 103 26.16 -20.79 -16.85
N ALA A 104 25.03 -20.30 -17.37
CA ALA A 104 23.91 -19.82 -16.55
C ALA A 104 23.21 -20.92 -15.71
N ARG A 105 23.45 -22.20 -15.98
CA ARG A 105 23.01 -23.33 -15.15
C ARG A 105 24.07 -23.75 -14.13
N GLU A 106 25.26 -23.17 -14.16
CA GLU A 106 26.33 -23.59 -13.27
C GLU A 106 25.97 -23.30 -11.81
N MET A 107 26.37 -24.22 -10.93
CA MET A 107 25.88 -24.36 -9.55
C MET A 107 26.19 -23.18 -8.62
N HIS A 108 26.96 -22.20 -9.06
CA HIS A 108 27.44 -21.13 -8.18
C HIS A 108 26.34 -20.15 -7.77
N ASP A 109 25.31 -19.95 -8.60
CA ASP A 109 24.31 -18.90 -8.36
C ASP A 109 22.88 -19.44 -8.12
N THR A 110 22.65 -20.75 -8.19
CA THR A 110 21.30 -21.34 -8.06
C THR A 110 21.16 -22.18 -6.80
N PHE A 111 20.08 -21.97 -6.04
CA PHE A 111 19.72 -22.83 -4.91
C PHE A 111 18.97 -24.08 -5.39
N TYR A 112 19.70 -25.19 -5.53
CA TYR A 112 19.10 -26.50 -5.79
C TYR A 112 18.49 -27.11 -4.52
N LEU A 113 17.36 -27.78 -4.69
CA LEU A 113 16.67 -28.52 -3.64
C LEU A 113 16.86 -30.03 -3.86
N PRO A 114 16.57 -30.87 -2.86
CA PRO A 114 16.50 -32.31 -3.06
C PRO A 114 15.52 -32.67 -4.19
N ASP A 115 15.87 -33.70 -4.96
CA ASP A 115 15.02 -34.20 -6.03
C ASP A 115 13.65 -34.63 -5.48
N ASP A 116 12.61 -34.31 -6.24
CA ASP A 116 11.24 -34.74 -5.95
C ASP A 116 11.11 -36.25 -6.20
N PRO A 117 10.77 -37.05 -5.17
CA PRO A 117 10.73 -38.50 -5.29
C PRO A 117 9.59 -39.01 -6.20
N ASP A 118 8.58 -38.18 -6.47
CA ASP A 118 7.40 -38.57 -7.26
C ASP A 118 7.53 -38.23 -8.76
N GLU A 119 8.57 -37.48 -9.14
CA GLU A 119 8.81 -36.99 -10.51
C GLU A 119 10.02 -37.69 -11.16
N GLN A 120 10.22 -37.52 -12.47
CA GLN A 120 11.40 -38.02 -13.18
C GLN A 120 12.05 -36.95 -14.07
N GLY A 121 13.34 -37.13 -14.38
CA GLY A 121 14.06 -36.27 -15.32
C GLY A 121 14.23 -34.83 -14.81
N GLU A 122 14.04 -33.84 -15.68
CA GLU A 122 14.17 -32.42 -15.32
C GLU A 122 13.05 -31.93 -14.39
N ALA A 123 11.88 -32.60 -14.39
CA ALA A 123 10.78 -32.28 -13.48
C ALA A 123 11.09 -32.65 -12.01
N ALA A 124 11.93 -33.68 -11.79
CA ALA A 124 12.38 -34.09 -10.46
C ALA A 124 13.38 -33.12 -9.85
N LYS A 125 14.18 -32.44 -10.68
CA LYS A 125 15.21 -31.51 -10.23
C LYS A 125 14.57 -30.20 -9.79
N LYS A 126 14.38 -30.02 -8.49
CA LYS A 126 13.77 -28.81 -7.91
C LYS A 126 14.82 -27.77 -7.56
N LEU A 127 14.45 -26.50 -7.67
CA LEU A 127 15.27 -25.35 -7.32
C LEU A 127 14.42 -24.15 -6.90
N LEU A 128 15.03 -23.16 -6.24
CA LEU A 128 14.42 -21.85 -6.10
C LEU A 128 14.63 -21.05 -7.38
N ARG A 129 13.55 -20.50 -7.96
CA ARG A 129 13.61 -19.81 -9.25
C ARG A 129 14.64 -18.67 -9.25
N THR A 130 15.45 -18.60 -10.30
CA THR A 130 16.49 -17.56 -10.45
C THR A 130 15.98 -16.29 -11.13
N HIS A 131 14.81 -16.40 -11.75
CA HIS A 131 14.09 -15.35 -12.47
C HIS A 131 12.60 -15.72 -12.57
N THR A 132 11.76 -14.72 -12.85
CA THR A 132 10.30 -14.90 -13.01
C THR A 132 9.88 -15.38 -14.41
N SER A 133 10.85 -15.61 -15.29
CA SER A 133 10.65 -16.15 -16.65
C SER A 133 9.90 -17.49 -16.69
N THR A 134 9.92 -18.27 -15.59
CA THR A 134 9.19 -19.55 -15.51
C THR A 134 7.68 -19.36 -15.69
N VAL A 135 7.14 -18.25 -15.18
CA VAL A 135 5.73 -17.88 -15.34
C VAL A 135 5.40 -17.56 -16.80
N GLN A 136 6.36 -17.03 -17.55
CA GLN A 136 6.19 -16.77 -18.98
C GLN A 136 6.01 -18.08 -19.77
N ILE A 137 6.82 -19.10 -19.46
CA ILE A 137 6.69 -20.44 -20.05
C ILE A 137 5.32 -21.04 -19.71
N ARG A 138 4.93 -21.02 -18.44
CA ARG A 138 3.63 -21.53 -17.98
C ARG A 138 2.47 -20.81 -18.67
N ALA A 139 2.54 -19.48 -18.78
CA ALA A 139 1.54 -18.71 -19.52
C ALA A 139 1.46 -19.09 -20.99
N MET A 140 2.59 -19.35 -21.65
CA MET A 140 2.60 -19.84 -23.05
C MET A 140 2.03 -21.25 -23.22
N GLN A 141 2.11 -22.10 -22.20
CA GLN A 141 1.54 -23.45 -22.24
C GLN A 141 0.03 -23.45 -21.96
N GLU A 142 -0.41 -22.60 -21.03
CA GLU A 142 -1.80 -22.56 -20.56
C GLU A 142 -2.69 -21.63 -21.39
N GLN A 143 -2.11 -20.58 -21.99
CA GLN A 143 -2.87 -19.52 -22.66
C GLN A 143 -2.66 -19.57 -24.17
N GLY A 144 -3.74 -19.26 -24.91
CA GLY A 144 -3.66 -18.95 -26.34
C GLY A 144 -3.17 -17.51 -26.57
N LEU A 145 -2.80 -17.20 -27.81
CA LEU A 145 -2.44 -15.85 -28.23
C LEU A 145 -3.69 -14.94 -28.32
N PRO A 146 -3.56 -13.62 -28.04
CA PRO A 146 -2.34 -12.91 -27.62
C PRO A 146 -2.03 -13.07 -26.13
N ILE A 147 -0.74 -13.12 -25.80
CA ILE A 147 -0.26 -13.15 -24.41
C ILE A 147 0.36 -11.79 -24.12
N LYS A 148 -0.15 -11.07 -23.14
CA LYS A 148 0.39 -9.78 -22.69
C LYS A 148 0.36 -9.72 -21.17
N ILE A 149 1.47 -10.11 -20.55
CA ILE A 149 1.56 -10.29 -19.09
C ILE A 149 2.78 -9.59 -18.50
N VAL A 150 2.64 -9.17 -17.24
CA VAL A 150 3.73 -8.73 -16.39
C VAL A 150 3.77 -9.65 -15.18
N VAL A 151 4.97 -10.06 -14.79
CA VAL A 151 5.22 -10.99 -13.69
C VAL A 151 6.11 -10.28 -12.69
N MET A 152 5.66 -10.20 -11.44
CA MET A 152 6.44 -9.63 -10.35
C MET A 152 6.55 -10.66 -9.26
N GLY A 153 7.78 -10.94 -8.80
CA GLY A 153 7.98 -12.04 -7.87
C GLY A 153 9.36 -12.07 -7.25
N ARG A 154 9.46 -12.87 -6.19
CA ARG A 154 10.71 -13.17 -5.52
C ARG A 154 11.58 -14.05 -6.40
N THR A 155 12.86 -13.76 -6.45
CA THR A 155 13.85 -14.56 -7.17
C THR A 155 15.05 -14.77 -6.27
N TYR A 156 15.72 -15.89 -6.45
CA TYR A 156 16.72 -16.37 -5.53
C TYR A 156 18.03 -16.62 -6.24
N ARG A 157 19.12 -16.12 -5.68
CA ARG A 157 20.48 -16.36 -6.18
C ARG A 157 21.43 -16.62 -5.04
N SER A 158 22.35 -17.56 -5.19
CA SER A 158 23.34 -17.88 -4.17
C SER A 158 24.50 -16.88 -4.15
N ASP A 159 24.16 -15.59 -4.06
CA ASP A 159 25.11 -14.47 -4.02
C ASP A 159 24.74 -13.50 -2.89
N TYR A 160 25.74 -13.00 -2.17
CA TYR A 160 25.55 -12.10 -1.03
C TYR A 160 26.75 -11.17 -0.81
N ASP A 161 26.50 -9.88 -1.03
CA ASP A 161 27.43 -8.79 -0.69
C ASP A 161 26.64 -7.50 -0.40
N ILE A 162 27.29 -6.33 -0.46
CA ILE A 162 26.67 -5.02 -0.18
C ILE A 162 25.57 -4.68 -1.22
N THR A 163 25.71 -5.18 -2.44
CA THR A 163 24.84 -4.92 -3.59
C THR A 163 23.97 -6.12 -3.99
N HIS A 164 24.26 -7.32 -3.47
CA HIS A 164 23.59 -8.57 -3.79
C HIS A 164 22.93 -9.18 -2.57
N THR A 165 21.66 -9.55 -2.72
CA THR A 165 20.89 -10.24 -1.69
C THR A 165 20.40 -11.60 -2.21
N PRO A 166 20.48 -12.68 -1.42
CA PRO A 166 20.10 -14.02 -1.86
C PRO A 166 18.64 -14.16 -2.30
N MET A 167 17.78 -13.26 -1.84
CA MET A 167 16.41 -13.11 -2.28
C MET A 167 16.19 -11.65 -2.62
N PHE A 168 15.71 -11.40 -3.84
CA PHE A 168 15.31 -10.07 -4.32
C PHE A 168 14.04 -10.21 -5.15
N HIS A 169 13.58 -9.13 -5.77
CA HIS A 169 12.36 -9.14 -6.57
C HIS A 169 12.67 -8.70 -7.99
N GLN A 170 12.07 -9.38 -8.96
CA GLN A 170 12.13 -9.02 -10.36
C GLN A 170 10.75 -8.67 -10.89
N CYS A 171 10.74 -7.85 -11.93
CA CYS A 171 9.58 -7.55 -12.76
C CYS A 171 9.96 -7.90 -14.19
N GLU A 172 9.24 -8.84 -14.80
CA GLU A 172 9.43 -9.26 -16.18
C GLU A 172 8.14 -9.10 -16.98
N GLY A 173 8.26 -8.78 -18.26
CA GLY A 173 7.12 -8.61 -19.16
C GLY A 173 7.21 -9.53 -20.38
N LEU A 174 6.09 -10.12 -20.77
CA LEU A 174 5.95 -10.89 -22.00
C LEU A 174 4.82 -10.31 -22.84
N TYR A 175 5.10 -9.99 -24.10
CA TYR A 175 4.07 -9.65 -25.08
C TYR A 175 4.27 -10.42 -26.39
N ILE A 176 3.36 -11.35 -26.67
CA ILE A 176 3.31 -12.16 -27.89
C ILE A 176 1.96 -11.93 -28.58
N ASP A 177 2.03 -11.39 -29.79
CA ASP A 177 0.89 -11.24 -30.69
C ASP A 177 1.40 -11.14 -32.14
N LYS A 178 0.47 -11.11 -33.11
CA LYS A 178 0.78 -10.82 -34.50
C LYS A 178 1.27 -9.38 -34.65
N ASN A 179 2.26 -9.18 -35.54
CA ASN A 179 2.83 -7.87 -35.89
C ASN A 179 3.55 -7.13 -34.75
N ILE A 180 3.89 -7.81 -33.65
CA ILE A 180 4.79 -7.26 -32.63
C ILE A 180 6.21 -7.18 -33.16
N ASN A 181 6.89 -6.09 -32.83
CA ASN A 181 8.23 -5.76 -33.31
C ASN A 181 8.96 -4.93 -32.26
N MET A 182 10.26 -4.69 -32.47
CA MET A 182 11.12 -3.98 -31.51
C MET A 182 10.66 -2.54 -31.21
N GLY A 183 9.93 -1.88 -32.12
CA GLY A 183 9.36 -0.56 -31.87
C GLY A 183 8.36 -0.57 -30.71
N HIS A 184 7.57 -1.63 -30.58
CA HIS A 184 6.64 -1.81 -29.46
C HIS A 184 7.38 -1.99 -28.13
N LEU A 185 8.48 -2.75 -28.11
CA LEU A 185 9.30 -2.91 -26.91
C LEU A 185 9.92 -1.58 -26.49
N LYS A 186 10.52 -0.85 -27.45
CA LYS A 186 11.10 0.48 -27.19
C LYS A 186 10.05 1.44 -26.63
N GLY A 187 8.89 1.53 -27.27
CA GLY A 187 7.79 2.39 -26.82
C GLY A 187 7.32 2.04 -25.40
N CYS A 188 7.06 0.76 -25.15
CA CYS A 188 6.63 0.28 -23.83
C CYS A 188 7.64 0.62 -22.72
N LEU A 189 8.94 0.42 -22.96
CA LEU A 189 9.97 0.75 -21.97
C LEU A 189 10.12 2.27 -21.79
N MET A 190 10.00 3.06 -22.86
CA MET A 190 10.03 4.52 -22.74
C MET A 190 8.85 5.03 -21.92
N ASP A 191 7.64 4.55 -22.19
CA ASP A 191 6.44 4.97 -21.46
C ASP A 191 6.49 4.53 -19.99
N PHE A 192 6.99 3.32 -19.72
CA PHE A 192 7.28 2.86 -18.36
C PHE A 192 8.24 3.80 -17.62
N VAL A 193 9.41 4.09 -18.20
CA VAL A 193 10.44 4.91 -17.55
C VAL A 193 9.92 6.33 -17.32
N ARG A 194 9.19 6.93 -18.27
CA ARG A 194 8.59 8.26 -18.08
C ARG A 194 7.59 8.26 -16.92
N ALA A 195 6.72 7.25 -16.87
CA ALA A 195 5.70 7.15 -15.84
C ALA A 195 6.29 6.91 -14.45
N TYR A 196 7.26 5.99 -14.34
CA TYR A 196 7.84 5.59 -13.05
C TYR A 196 8.81 6.62 -12.46
N PHE A 197 9.60 7.30 -13.30
CA PHE A 197 10.54 8.32 -12.81
C PHE A 197 9.95 9.74 -12.84
N GLU A 198 8.75 9.91 -13.40
CA GLU A 198 8.10 11.22 -13.59
C GLU A 198 8.97 12.21 -14.38
N VAL A 199 9.70 11.71 -15.39
CA VAL A 199 10.57 12.51 -16.27
C VAL A 199 10.05 12.45 -17.70
N ASP A 200 9.54 13.58 -18.20
CA ASP A 200 9.00 13.67 -19.57
C ASP A 200 10.11 13.57 -20.64
N ASP A 201 11.23 14.24 -20.40
CA ASP A 201 12.37 14.34 -21.32
C ASP A 201 13.48 13.35 -20.94
N LEU A 202 13.26 12.08 -21.30
CA LEU A 202 14.28 11.06 -21.15
C LEU A 202 15.36 11.22 -22.23
N PRO A 203 16.65 11.09 -21.88
CA PRO A 203 17.72 11.01 -22.86
C PRO A 203 17.65 9.64 -23.55
N VAL A 204 16.91 9.53 -24.67
CA VAL A 204 16.69 8.28 -25.42
C VAL A 204 17.32 8.31 -26.81
#